data_AF-A0A7S8FDZ5-F1
#
_entry.id   AF-A0A7S8FDZ5-F1
#
_cell.length_a   1.000
_cell.length_b   1.000
_cell.length_c   1.000
_cell.angle_alpha   90.00
_cell.angle_beta   90.00
_cell.angle_gamma   90.00
#
_symmetry.space_group_name_H-M   'P 1'
#
loop_
_entity.id
_entity.type
_entity.pdbx_description
1 polymer ?
#
loop_
_entity_poly.entity_id
_entity_poly.type
_entity_poly.pdbx_seq_one_letter_code
_entity_poly.pdbx_strand_id
1 'polypeptide(L)'
;MKDNRQLVQIRMFLFAEAAAFAIAAIIHAGLPAEEDGHRDAIIFESVLAGILFLGYSLTLYNRSWTRQIGIVFQGIALLGTVVGRFSIIAGAGPMIVFDLVFYRAITAILLWGLIVAILAPTFHVLSFTRREEGGQSS
;
A
#
# COMPACT_ATOMS: atom_id res chain seq x y z
N MET A 1 8.30 -16.96 -15.52
CA MET A 1 9.21 -16.08 -14.74
C MET A 1 8.65 -14.69 -14.46
N LYS A 2 7.99 -14.01 -15.42
CA LYS A 2 7.43 -12.64 -15.22
C LYS A 2 6.47 -12.53 -14.02
N ASP A 3 5.61 -13.51 -13.82
CA ASP A 3 4.61 -13.49 -12.73
C ASP A 3 5.26 -13.42 -11.35
N ASN A 4 6.36 -14.15 -11.12
CA ASN A 4 7.07 -14.12 -9.85
C ASN A 4 7.65 -12.74 -9.54
N ARG A 5 8.12 -12.02 -10.58
CA ARG A 5 8.68 -10.68 -10.42
C ARG A 5 7.60 -9.68 -10.01
N GLN A 6 6.42 -9.73 -10.61
CA GLN A 6 5.31 -8.83 -10.28
C GLN A 6 4.79 -9.04 -8.86
N LEU A 7 4.72 -10.29 -8.40
CA LEU A 7 4.35 -10.57 -7.01
C LEU A 7 5.35 -10.01 -6.01
N VAL A 8 6.65 -10.13 -6.30
CA VAL A 8 7.71 -9.54 -5.47
C VAL A 8 7.62 -8.01 -5.49
N GLN A 9 7.33 -7.40 -6.64
CA GLN A 9 7.12 -5.95 -6.73
C GLN A 9 5.95 -5.48 -5.87
N ILE A 10 4.78 -6.14 -5.93
CA ILE A 10 3.62 -5.80 -5.09
C ILE A 10 4.00 -5.85 -3.61
N ARG A 11 4.71 -6.91 -3.19
CA ARG A 11 5.19 -7.04 -1.80
C ARG A 11 6.15 -5.93 -1.40
N MET A 12 7.06 -5.55 -2.30
CA MET A 12 7.99 -4.45 -2.05
C MET A 12 7.26 -3.11 -1.90
N PHE A 13 6.26 -2.81 -2.73
CA PHE A 13 5.45 -1.59 -2.57
C PHE A 13 4.74 -1.57 -1.22
N LEU A 14 3.96 -2.62 -0.91
CA LEU A 14 3.22 -2.72 0.35
C LEU A 14 4.14 -2.53 1.57
N PHE A 15 5.32 -3.17 1.57
CA PHE A 15 6.26 -3.05 2.67
C PHE A 15 6.94 -1.67 2.73
N ALA A 16 7.43 -1.15 1.60
CA ALA A 16 8.15 0.12 1.55
C ALA A 16 7.25 1.29 1.94
N GLU A 17 6.00 1.31 1.47
CA GLU A 17 5.04 2.35 1.81
C GLU A 17 4.58 2.23 3.27
N ALA A 18 4.35 1.01 3.78
CA ALA A 18 4.06 0.80 5.19
C ALA A 18 5.19 1.36 6.08
N ALA A 19 6.44 1.07 5.71
CA ALA A 19 7.61 1.59 6.39
C ALA A 19 7.70 3.12 6.28
N ALA A 20 7.40 3.70 5.12
CA ALA A 20 7.40 5.14 4.92
C ALA A 20 6.39 5.85 5.83
N PHE A 21 5.16 5.35 5.92
CA PHE A 21 4.14 5.88 6.84
C PHE A 21 4.52 5.68 8.31
N ALA A 22 5.11 4.54 8.68
CA ALA A 22 5.58 4.32 10.04
C ALA A 22 6.71 5.29 10.42
N ILE A 23 7.65 5.56 9.51
CA ILE A 23 8.73 6.53 9.72
C ILE A 23 8.16 7.94 9.86
N ALA A 24 7.20 8.34 9.03
CA ALA A 24 6.54 9.63 9.14
C ALA A 24 5.83 9.80 10.50
N ALA A 25 5.10 8.76 10.96
CA ALA A 25 4.46 8.78 12.27
C ALA A 25 5.48 8.93 13.42
N ILE A 26 6.64 8.28 13.32
CA ILE A 26 7.74 8.41 14.28
C ILE A 26 8.33 9.84 14.27
N ILE A 27 8.49 10.44 13.09
CA ILE A 27 8.97 11.82 12.95
C ILE A 27 8.01 12.78 13.67
N HIS A 28 6.70 12.67 13.41
CA HIS A 28 5.71 13.51 14.10
C HIS A 28 5.65 13.24 15.60
N ALA A 29 5.89 11.99 16.05
CA ALA A 29 5.96 11.66 17.47
C ALA A 29 7.21 12.21 18.18
N GLY A 30 8.28 12.46 17.45
CA GLY A 30 9.54 13.01 17.97
C GLY A 30 9.58 14.55 18.03
N LEU A 31 8.57 15.23 17.48
CA LEU A 31 8.47 16.69 17.48
C LEU A 31 7.75 17.20 18.76
N PRO A 32 8.05 18.42 19.24
CA PRO A 32 7.39 18.98 20.41
C PRO A 32 5.87 19.01 20.25
N ALA A 33 5.14 18.53 21.27
CA ALA A 33 3.67 18.40 21.24
C ALA A 33 2.90 19.74 21.27
N GLU A 34 3.60 20.88 21.21
CA GLU A 34 3.01 22.22 21.30
C GLU A 34 2.36 22.71 19.99
N GLU A 35 2.56 22.00 18.88
CA GLU A 35 1.91 22.32 17.60
C GLU A 35 0.64 21.46 17.37
N ASP A 36 -0.51 22.14 17.28
CA ASP A 36 -1.80 21.54 16.96
C ASP A 36 -1.71 20.67 15.68
N GLY A 37 -2.28 19.46 15.76
CA GLY A 37 -2.39 18.53 14.62
C GLY A 37 -1.37 17.38 14.57
N HIS A 38 -0.27 17.43 15.33
CA HIS A 38 0.75 16.35 15.31
C HIS A 38 0.17 14.99 15.71
N ARG A 39 -0.71 14.97 16.71
CA ARG A 39 -1.36 13.74 17.17
C ARG A 39 -2.25 13.12 16.09
N ASP A 40 -2.95 13.94 15.33
CA ASP A 40 -3.83 13.48 14.26
C ASP A 40 -3.01 12.91 13.09
N ALA A 41 -1.88 13.55 12.75
CA ALA A 41 -0.93 13.03 11.78
C ALA A 41 -0.36 11.66 12.23
N ILE A 42 0.09 11.53 13.48
CA ILE A 42 0.60 10.26 14.05
C ILE A 42 -0.45 9.15 13.92
N ILE A 43 -1.69 9.41 14.34
CA ILE A 43 -2.78 8.41 14.28
C ILE A 43 -3.03 8.01 12.83
N PHE A 44 -3.21 9.00 11.95
CA PHE A 44 -3.53 8.77 10.55
C PHE A 44 -2.46 7.96 9.83
N GLU A 45 -1.20 8.35 9.97
CA GLU A 45 -0.08 7.68 9.31
C GLU A 45 0.16 6.28 9.89
N SER A 46 0.00 6.10 11.21
CA SER A 46 0.07 4.78 11.84
C SER A 46 -1.03 3.84 11.33
N VAL A 47 -2.24 4.35 11.10
CA VAL A 47 -3.36 3.58 10.53
C VAL A 47 -3.03 3.14 9.11
N LEU A 48 -2.51 4.04 8.25
CA LEU A 48 -2.11 3.69 6.89
C LEU A 48 -0.94 2.70 6.86
N ALA A 49 0.05 2.88 7.73
CA ALA A 49 1.14 1.93 7.91
C ALA A 49 0.61 0.54 8.29
N GLY A 50 -0.31 0.47 9.26
CA GLY A 50 -0.95 -0.77 9.69
C GLY A 50 -1.75 -1.46 8.59
N ILE A 51 -2.51 -0.70 7.81
CA ILE A 51 -3.25 -1.21 6.64
C ILE A 51 -2.27 -1.84 5.64
N LEU A 52 -1.26 -1.10 5.18
CA LEU A 52 -0.32 -1.60 4.18
C LEU A 52 0.50 -2.78 4.69
N PHE A 53 0.91 -2.76 5.96
CA PHE A 53 1.62 -3.87 6.59
C PHE A 53 0.75 -5.12 6.70
N LEU A 54 -0.52 -4.98 7.08
CA LEU A 54 -1.48 -6.09 7.05
C LEU A 54 -1.62 -6.67 5.64
N GLY A 55 -1.73 -5.81 4.63
CA GLY A 55 -1.73 -6.21 3.22
C GLY A 55 -0.48 -7.03 2.89
N TYR A 56 0.72 -6.52 3.22
CA TYR A 56 1.97 -7.23 3.06
C TYR A 56 1.95 -8.62 3.73
N SER A 57 1.56 -8.71 5.01
CA SER A 57 1.49 -9.96 5.76
C SER A 57 0.54 -10.98 5.10
N LEU A 58 -0.63 -10.53 4.62
CA LEU A 58 -1.58 -11.41 3.93
C LEU A 58 -1.00 -11.97 2.62
N THR A 59 -0.21 -11.19 1.90
CA THR A 59 0.45 -11.70 0.68
C THR A 59 1.47 -12.80 0.97
N LEU A 60 2.07 -12.83 2.17
CA LEU A 60 3.01 -13.88 2.57
C LEU A 60 2.29 -15.21 2.80
N TYR A 61 1.08 -15.16 3.35
CA TYR A 61 0.28 -16.35 3.65
C TYR A 61 -0.29 -17.00 2.38
N ASN A 62 -0.87 -16.22 1.46
CA ASN A 62 -1.47 -16.77 0.25
C ASN A 62 -1.01 -16.04 -1.03
N ARG A 63 -0.11 -16.70 -1.76
CA ARG A 63 0.45 -16.17 -3.01
C ARG A 63 -0.62 -15.91 -4.08
N SER A 64 -1.65 -16.73 -4.16
CA SER A 64 -2.67 -16.62 -5.20
C SER A 64 -3.53 -15.36 -5.09
N TRP A 65 -3.62 -14.76 -3.88
CA TRP A 65 -4.40 -13.55 -3.60
C TRP A 65 -3.55 -12.27 -3.63
N THR A 66 -2.23 -12.37 -3.79
CA THR A 66 -1.30 -11.24 -3.72
C THR A 66 -1.71 -10.07 -4.61
N ARG A 67 -2.23 -10.35 -5.82
CA ARG A 67 -2.73 -9.32 -6.73
C ARG A 67 -3.93 -8.56 -6.15
N GLN A 68 -4.94 -9.29 -5.71
CA GLN A 68 -6.17 -8.70 -5.15
C GLN A 68 -5.86 -7.92 -3.87
N ILE A 69 -5.02 -8.49 -3.00
CA ILE A 69 -4.51 -7.82 -1.80
C ILE A 69 -3.78 -6.53 -2.19
N GLY A 70 -2.86 -6.60 -3.15
CA GLY A 70 -2.16 -5.42 -3.66
C GLY A 70 -3.13 -4.33 -4.10
N ILE A 71 -4.12 -4.64 -4.94
CA ILE A 71 -5.10 -3.67 -5.43
C ILE A 71 -5.90 -3.04 -4.29
N VAL A 72 -6.44 -3.86 -3.38
CA VAL A 72 -7.30 -3.39 -2.29
C VAL A 72 -6.53 -2.51 -1.32
N PHE A 73 -5.39 -2.98 -0.83
CA PHE A 73 -4.63 -2.28 0.20
C PHE A 73 -3.94 -1.03 -0.34
N GLN A 74 -3.40 -1.07 -1.58
CA GLN A 74 -2.90 0.13 -2.27
C GLN A 74 -4.02 1.15 -2.50
N GLY A 75 -5.20 0.69 -2.94
CA GLY A 75 -6.34 1.57 -3.18
C GLY A 75 -6.83 2.26 -1.91
N ILE A 76 -6.97 1.52 -0.80
CA ILE A 76 -7.34 2.08 0.50
C ILE A 76 -6.30 3.10 0.96
N ALA A 77 -5.01 2.77 0.89
CA ALA A 77 -3.95 3.66 1.30
C ALA A 77 -3.89 4.93 0.44
N LEU A 78 -4.08 4.82 -0.88
CA LEU A 78 -4.12 5.95 -1.79
C LEU A 78 -5.31 6.88 -1.49
N LEU A 79 -6.50 6.32 -1.32
CA LEU A 79 -7.70 7.10 -0.96
C LEU A 79 -7.51 7.79 0.38
N GLY A 80 -7.02 7.07 1.39
CA GLY A 80 -6.68 7.62 2.68
C GLY A 80 -5.71 8.79 2.53
N THR A 81 -4.59 8.60 1.83
CA THR A 81 -3.56 9.64 1.57
C THR A 81 -4.14 10.89 0.93
N VAL A 82 -5.03 10.74 -0.06
CA VAL A 82 -5.69 11.87 -0.72
C VAL A 82 -6.58 12.63 0.26
N VAL A 83 -7.39 11.92 1.06
CA VAL A 83 -8.26 12.52 2.08
C VAL A 83 -7.44 13.20 3.19
N GLY A 84 -6.37 12.57 3.68
CA GLY A 84 -5.45 13.15 4.66
C GLY A 84 -4.81 14.44 4.13
N ARG A 85 -4.36 14.44 2.87
CA ARG A 85 -3.81 15.64 2.22
C ARG A 85 -4.82 16.78 2.12
N PHE A 86 -6.08 16.50 1.79
CA PHE A 86 -7.13 17.53 1.80
C PHE A 86 -7.39 18.07 3.20
N SER A 87 -7.29 17.22 4.23
CA SER A 87 -7.47 17.61 5.63
C SER A 87 -6.37 18.57 6.10
N ILE A 88 -5.11 18.32 5.73
CA ILE A 88 -3.98 19.24 6.00
C ILE A 88 -4.19 20.60 5.30
N ILE A 89 -4.60 20.59 4.02
CA ILE A 89 -4.88 21.83 3.28
C ILE A 89 -6.04 22.62 3.90
N ALA A 90 -7.02 21.92 4.48
CA ALA A 90 -8.15 22.52 5.19
C ALA A 90 -7.80 23.01 6.61
N GLY A 91 -6.55 22.85 7.06
CA GLY A 91 -6.06 23.32 8.37
C GLY A 91 -6.23 22.33 9.52
N ALA A 92 -6.55 21.07 9.24
CA ALA A 92 -6.74 20.03 10.26
C ALA A 92 -5.46 19.26 10.64
N GLY A 93 -4.28 19.72 10.21
CA GLY A 93 -3.00 19.07 10.52
C GLY A 93 -1.82 20.03 10.45
N PRO A 94 -0.63 19.60 10.92
CA PRO A 94 0.58 20.39 10.84
C PRO A 94 0.90 20.68 9.38
N MET A 95 1.35 21.89 9.08
CA MET A 95 1.81 22.24 7.73
C MET A 95 3.33 22.45 7.75
N ILE A 96 4.06 21.33 7.87
CA ILE A 96 5.51 21.33 7.76
C ILE A 96 5.89 21.12 6.29
N VAL A 97 7.00 21.72 5.85
CA VAL A 97 7.54 21.51 4.48
C VAL A 97 7.75 20.01 4.19
N PHE A 98 8.11 19.24 5.22
CA PHE A 98 8.21 17.79 5.19
C PHE A 98 6.91 17.13 4.70
N ASP A 99 5.77 17.54 5.25
CA ASP A 99 4.45 16.96 4.93
C ASP A 99 4.14 17.16 3.44
N LEU A 100 4.35 18.37 2.92
CA LEU A 100 4.10 18.65 1.50
C LEU A 100 4.92 17.76 0.58
N VAL A 101 6.20 17.53 0.90
CA VAL A 101 7.09 16.69 0.10
C VAL A 101 6.70 15.21 0.25
N PHE A 102 6.50 14.75 1.49
CA PHE A 102 6.14 13.38 1.81
C PHE A 102 4.83 12.98 1.13
N TYR A 103 3.74 13.74 1.32
CA TYR A 103 2.45 13.42 0.74
C TYR A 103 2.48 13.41 -0.79
N ARG A 104 3.27 14.27 -1.45
CA ARG A 104 3.44 14.25 -2.91
C ARG A 104 4.19 12.99 -3.37
N ALA A 105 5.29 12.66 -2.70
CA ALA A 105 6.09 11.49 -3.03
C ALA A 105 5.31 10.18 -2.81
N ILE A 106 4.71 10.01 -1.62
CA ILE A 106 4.00 8.79 -1.26
C ILE A 106 2.76 8.57 -2.12
N THR A 107 2.05 9.64 -2.52
CA THR A 107 0.93 9.54 -3.47
C THR A 107 1.39 8.98 -4.82
N ALA A 108 2.52 9.46 -5.34
CA ALA A 108 3.06 8.97 -6.61
C ALA A 108 3.50 7.50 -6.52
N ILE A 109 4.12 7.11 -5.40
CA ILE A 109 4.55 5.74 -5.14
C ILE A 109 3.34 4.81 -5.02
N LEU A 110 2.32 5.17 -4.23
CA LEU A 110 1.07 4.41 -4.10
C LEU A 110 0.34 4.24 -5.44
N LEU A 111 0.26 5.31 -6.24
CA LEU A 111 -0.30 5.22 -7.59
C LEU A 111 0.47 4.21 -8.45
N TRP A 112 1.79 4.23 -8.38
CA TRP A 112 2.62 3.31 -9.12
C TRP A 112 2.49 1.86 -8.62
N GLY A 113 2.48 1.65 -7.31
CA GLY A 113 2.22 0.34 -6.69
C GLY A 113 0.87 -0.23 -7.09
N LEU A 114 -0.17 0.61 -7.10
CA LEU A 114 -1.50 0.24 -7.58
C LEU A 114 -1.52 -0.14 -9.06
N ILE A 115 -0.86 0.64 -9.93
CA ILE A 115 -0.73 0.33 -11.36
C ILE A 115 -0.05 -1.03 -11.56
N VAL A 116 1.05 -1.28 -10.85
CA VAL A 116 1.77 -2.57 -10.91
C VAL A 116 0.86 -3.72 -10.46
N ALA A 117 0.07 -3.53 -9.41
CA ALA A 117 -0.87 -4.55 -8.94
C ALA A 117 -1.99 -4.83 -9.96
N ILE A 118 -2.56 -3.79 -10.59
CA ILE A 118 -3.61 -3.93 -11.61
C ILE A 118 -3.09 -4.69 -12.83
N LEU A 119 -1.87 -4.36 -13.28
CA LEU A 119 -1.22 -4.94 -14.46
C LEU A 119 -0.64 -6.35 -14.22
N ALA A 120 -0.63 -6.84 -12.99
CA ALA A 120 -0.19 -8.20 -12.70
C ALA A 120 -1.22 -9.24 -13.22
N PRO A 121 -0.78 -10.38 -13.78
CA PRO A 121 -1.66 -11.46 -14.22
C PRO A 121 -2.26 -12.23 -13.03
N THR A 122 -3.46 -12.79 -13.23
CA THR A 122 -4.20 -13.53 -12.20
C THR A 122 -3.88 -15.03 -12.30
N PHE A 123 -3.46 -15.66 -11.20
CA PHE A 123 -3.07 -17.07 -11.16
C PHE A 123 -4.24 -18.07 -11.36
N HIS A 124 -5.49 -17.60 -11.37
CA HIS A 124 -6.67 -18.43 -11.08
C HIS A 124 -7.25 -19.22 -12.28
N VAL A 125 -6.72 -19.05 -13.50
CA VAL A 125 -7.34 -19.65 -14.72
C VAL A 125 -6.53 -20.79 -15.34
N LEU A 126 -5.26 -20.96 -14.96
CA LEU A 126 -4.37 -21.94 -15.62
C LEU A 126 -4.37 -23.35 -15.03
N SER A 127 -5.02 -23.59 -13.88
CA SER A 127 -5.10 -24.93 -13.27
C SER A 127 -6.29 -25.76 -13.74
N PHE A 128 -7.33 -25.15 -14.30
CA PHE A 128 -8.52 -25.86 -14.78
C PHE A 128 -8.33 -26.44 -16.19
N THR A 129 -7.64 -25.74 -17.08
CA THR A 129 -7.44 -26.20 -18.47
C THR A 129 -6.46 -27.36 -18.60
N ARG A 130 -5.43 -27.45 -17.73
CA ARG A 130 -4.43 -28.54 -17.80
C ARG A 130 -4.99 -29.92 -17.40
N ARG A 131 -6.10 -29.97 -16.64
CA ARG A 131 -6.67 -31.24 -16.16
C ARG A 131 -7.59 -31.91 -17.17
N GLU A 132 -8.17 -31.15 -18.09
CA GLU A 132 -9.08 -31.65 -19.14
C GLU A 132 -8.30 -32.30 -20.30
N GLU A 133 -7.14 -31.77 -20.66
CA GLU A 133 -6.36 -32.27 -21.80
C GLU A 133 -5.59 -33.58 -21.52
N GLY A 134 -5.41 -33.95 -20.25
CA GLY A 134 -4.71 -35.18 -19.85
C GLY A 134 -5.61 -36.39 -19.62
N GLY A 135 -6.93 -36.25 -19.76
CA GLY A 135 -7.93 -37.25 -19.37
C GLY A 135 -8.62 -38.02 -20.51
N GLN A 136 -8.32 -37.71 -21.78
CA GLN A 136 -9.02 -38.30 -22.94
C GLN A 136 -8.19 -39.29 -23.76
N SER A 137 -7.25 -40.00 -23.13
CA SER A 137 -6.57 -41.16 -23.76
C SER A 137 -6.72 -42.39 -22.87
N SER A 138 -7.86 -43.05 -22.93
CA SER A 138 -8.07 -44.43 -22.47
C SER A 138 -9.07 -45.11 -23.38
#